data_AF-A0A1Y2M0A2-F1
#
_entry.id   AF-A0A1Y2M0A2-F1
#
_cell.length_a   1.000
_cell.length_b   1.000
_cell.length_c   1.000
_cell.angle_alpha   90.00
_cell.angle_beta   90.00
_cell.angle_gamma   90.00
#
_symmetry.space_group_name_H-M   'P 1'
#
loop_
_entity.id
_entity.type
_entity.pdbx_description
1 polymer ?
#
loop_
_entity_poly.entity_id
_entity_poly.type
_entity_poly.pdbx_seq_one_letter_code
_entity_poly.pdbx_strand_id
1 'polypeptide(L)'
;MDHFAKCDFKLIQVDTVFSVPSVLETFGYMQQGKHISKIVLKMRESTGKLLAEDVNNTKSVSTEFDAAASYLLISGLGNLTFFTRSAGVGNHDADFKREIKSIGCTVQIVRGDVTNAEDVARAMGETPAPLRGIIQMFMVLRDQTFDGIDIGDWNAVTMSKVQETWNLHNTVLEKGLDLDFFLLFSSLSGTLGQVG
;
A
#
# COMPACT_ATOMS: atom_id res chain seq x y z
N MET A 1 -13.06 -29.37 22.61
CA MET A 1 -12.42 -30.15 23.70
C MET A 1 -13.10 -31.50 23.88
N ASP A 2 -14.44 -31.56 23.80
CA ASP A 2 -15.23 -32.77 24.07
C ASP A 2 -14.90 -34.00 23.19
N HIS A 3 -14.48 -33.81 21.94
CA HIS A 3 -14.09 -34.93 21.06
C HIS A 3 -12.71 -35.54 21.38
N PHE A 4 -11.78 -34.76 21.96
CA PHE A 4 -10.52 -35.30 22.48
C PHE A 4 -10.76 -36.10 23.77
N ALA A 5 -11.68 -35.61 24.63
CA ALA A 5 -12.10 -36.31 25.84
C ALA A 5 -12.86 -37.61 25.54
N LYS A 6 -13.59 -37.67 24.42
CA LYS A 6 -14.27 -38.87 23.90
C LYS A 6 -13.37 -39.81 23.09
N CYS A 7 -12.08 -39.50 22.94
CA CYS A 7 -11.10 -40.26 22.15
C CYS A 7 -11.40 -40.38 20.64
N ASP A 8 -12.29 -39.54 20.09
CA ASP A 8 -12.59 -39.49 18.65
C ASP A 8 -11.38 -38.97 17.85
N PHE A 9 -10.54 -38.17 18.48
CA PHE A 9 -9.30 -37.63 17.90
C PHE A 9 -8.09 -37.99 18.76
N LYS A 10 -7.02 -38.46 18.12
CA LYS A 10 -5.70 -38.65 18.74
C LYS A 10 -4.78 -37.51 18.35
N LEU A 11 -3.93 -37.08 19.29
CA LEU A 11 -2.84 -36.15 18.99
C LEU A 11 -1.93 -36.79 17.94
N ILE A 12 -1.67 -36.05 16.88
CA ILE A 12 -0.68 -36.40 15.87
C ILE A 12 0.69 -36.43 16.57
N GLN A 13 1.42 -37.54 16.43
CA GLN A 13 2.78 -37.64 16.92
C GLN A 13 3.66 -36.65 16.17
N VAL A 14 4.43 -35.86 16.92
CA VAL A 14 5.36 -34.90 16.36
C VAL A 14 6.71 -35.58 16.29
N ASP A 15 7.09 -36.04 15.09
CA ASP A 15 8.34 -36.77 14.88
C ASP A 15 9.55 -35.84 14.75
N THR A 16 9.34 -34.57 14.37
CA THR A 16 10.46 -33.64 14.15
C THR A 16 10.14 -32.23 14.67
N VAL A 17 10.98 -31.77 15.60
CA VAL A 17 10.90 -30.44 16.21
C VAL A 17 12.20 -29.69 15.90
N PHE A 18 12.09 -28.55 15.22
CA PHE A 18 13.20 -27.65 14.93
C PHE A 18 13.14 -26.41 15.84
N SER A 19 14.29 -25.80 16.08
CA SER A 19 14.37 -24.49 16.76
C SER A 19 14.22 -23.36 15.75
N VAL A 20 13.67 -22.22 16.17
CA VAL A 20 13.47 -21.04 15.29
C VAL A 20 14.72 -20.57 14.54
N PRO A 21 15.93 -20.55 15.14
CA PRO A 21 17.14 -20.18 14.40
C PRO A 21 17.41 -21.06 13.17
N SER A 22 16.93 -22.31 13.17
CA SER A 22 17.03 -23.25 12.06
C SER A 22 15.80 -23.23 11.13
N VAL A 23 15.06 -22.10 11.06
CA VAL A 23 13.84 -22.01 10.24
C VAL A 23 14.11 -22.30 8.76
N LEU A 24 15.22 -21.83 8.20
CA LEU A 24 15.58 -22.09 6.80
C LEU A 24 15.84 -23.58 6.55
N GLU A 25 16.54 -24.24 7.48
CA GLU A 25 16.79 -25.69 7.43
C GLU A 25 15.47 -26.48 7.55
N THR A 26 14.53 -25.98 8.35
CA THR A 26 13.20 -26.57 8.52
C THR A 26 12.43 -26.60 7.20
N PHE A 27 12.44 -25.50 6.44
CA PHE A 27 11.83 -25.45 5.11
C PHE A 27 12.56 -26.33 4.10
N GLY A 28 13.90 -26.40 4.16
CA GLY A 28 14.68 -27.34 3.34
C GLY A 28 14.35 -28.80 3.64
N TYR A 29 14.16 -29.16 4.91
CA TYR A 29 13.73 -30.49 5.33
C TYR A 29 12.29 -30.81 4.87
N MET A 30 11.39 -29.83 4.96
CA MET A 30 10.02 -29.95 4.42
C MET A 30 10.03 -30.22 2.91
N GLN A 31 10.86 -29.50 2.15
CA GLN A 31 10.96 -29.61 0.70
C GLN A 31 11.46 -30.99 0.24
N GLN A 32 12.29 -31.66 1.04
CA GLN A 32 12.77 -33.01 0.74
C GLN A 32 11.70 -34.11 0.89
N GLY A 33 10.53 -33.79 1.46
CA GLY A 33 9.42 -34.75 1.62
C GLY A 33 9.70 -35.92 2.57
N LYS A 34 10.76 -35.84 3.38
CA LYS A 34 11.19 -36.91 4.32
C LYS A 34 10.43 -36.94 5.63
N HIS A 35 9.54 -35.98 5.86
CA HIS A 35 8.77 -35.85 7.09
C HIS A 35 7.49 -36.68 7.02
N ILE A 36 7.07 -37.24 8.15
CA ILE A 36 5.74 -37.83 8.31
C ILE A 36 4.89 -36.86 9.12
N SER A 37 3.77 -36.45 8.54
CA SER A 37 2.77 -35.59 9.18
C SER A 37 3.25 -34.17 9.51
N LYS A 38 3.62 -33.86 10.77
CA LYS A 38 3.77 -32.48 11.26
C LYS A 38 5.23 -32.15 11.58
N ILE A 39 5.68 -31.01 11.05
CA ILE A 39 6.93 -30.35 11.44
C ILE A 39 6.58 -29.25 12.44
N VAL A 40 7.26 -29.21 13.59
CA VAL A 40 7.00 -28.21 14.63
C VAL A 40 8.21 -27.30 14.83
N LEU A 41 7.97 -25.99 14.89
CA LEU A 41 8.97 -24.98 15.22
C LEU A 41 8.81 -24.55 16.69
N LYS A 42 9.87 -24.72 17.46
CA LYS A 42 9.94 -24.32 18.87
C LYS A 42 10.35 -22.86 18.98
N MET A 43 9.37 -22.00 19.25
CA MET A 43 9.56 -20.55 19.39
C MET A 43 10.25 -20.12 20.70
N ARG A 44 10.07 -20.89 21.77
CA ARG A 44 10.51 -20.53 23.12
C ARG A 44 11.18 -21.70 23.82
N GLU A 45 12.12 -21.39 24.71
CA GLU A 45 12.63 -22.35 25.68
C GLU A 45 11.54 -22.72 26.71
N SER A 46 11.77 -23.80 27.47
CA SER A 46 10.90 -24.19 28.59
C SER A 46 10.84 -23.12 29.69
N THR A 47 11.84 -22.24 29.73
CA THR A 47 11.93 -21.06 30.61
C THR A 47 11.07 -19.89 30.13
N GLY A 48 10.45 -19.98 28.94
CA GLY A 48 9.64 -18.92 28.32
C GLY A 48 10.43 -17.91 27.48
N LYS A 49 11.77 -17.96 27.53
CA LYS A 49 12.66 -17.12 26.71
C LYS A 49 12.44 -17.38 25.22
N LEU A 50 12.28 -16.31 24.44
CA LEU A 50 12.14 -16.38 22.99
C LEU A 50 13.46 -16.82 22.36
N LEU A 51 13.39 -17.80 21.44
CA LEU A 51 14.55 -18.33 20.69
C LEU A 51 14.75 -17.62 19.34
N ALA A 52 13.87 -16.69 18.99
CA ALA A 52 14.05 -15.80 17.85
C ALA A 52 15.01 -14.67 18.23
N GLU A 53 15.95 -14.36 17.34
CA GLU A 53 16.75 -13.14 17.45
C GLU A 53 15.85 -11.91 17.32
N ASP A 54 16.23 -10.80 17.94
CA ASP A 54 15.56 -9.52 17.74
C ASP A 54 15.68 -9.14 16.26
N VAL A 55 14.58 -9.28 15.51
CA VAL A 55 14.49 -8.86 14.11
C VAL A 55 14.42 -7.33 14.07
N ASN A 56 15.55 -6.67 14.32
CA ASN A 56 15.73 -5.24 14.13
C ASN A 56 15.98 -4.93 12.64
N ASN A 57 15.15 -5.47 11.74
CA ASN A 57 15.34 -5.26 10.30
C ASN A 57 14.09 -4.82 9.54
N THR A 58 13.20 -4.10 10.23
CA THR A 58 12.32 -3.15 9.57
C THR A 58 12.64 -1.78 10.15
N LYS A 59 13.26 -0.91 9.33
CA LYS A 59 13.06 0.53 9.50
C LYS A 59 11.56 0.76 9.43
N SER A 60 10.90 0.77 10.57
CA SER A 60 9.54 1.28 10.67
C SER A 60 9.66 2.76 10.33
N VAL A 61 9.30 3.12 9.10
CA VAL A 61 8.99 4.51 8.79
C VAL A 61 7.62 4.73 9.46
N SER A 62 7.64 5.19 10.71
CA SER A 62 6.43 5.66 11.38
C SER A 62 5.99 6.94 10.66
N THR A 63 5.09 6.81 9.70
CA THR A 63 4.35 7.94 9.16
C THR A 63 3.19 8.20 10.12
N GLU A 64 3.43 9.01 11.14
CA GLU A 64 2.36 9.56 11.95
C GLU A 64 1.78 10.76 11.20
N PHE A 65 0.48 10.73 10.91
CA PHE A 65 -0.22 11.85 10.28
C PHE A 65 -0.52 12.91 11.34
N ASP A 66 -0.08 14.15 11.10
CA ASP A 66 -0.44 15.31 11.90
C ASP A 66 -1.89 15.73 11.59
N ALA A 67 -2.74 15.73 12.62
CA ALA A 67 -4.14 16.14 12.51
C ALA A 67 -4.32 17.62 12.13
N ALA A 68 -3.29 18.46 12.30
CA ALA A 68 -3.28 19.87 11.89
C ALA A 68 -2.81 20.09 10.44
N ALA A 69 -2.27 19.05 9.79
CA ALA A 69 -1.80 19.12 8.42
C ALA A 69 -2.88 18.70 7.41
N SER A 70 -2.71 19.14 6.15
CA SER A 70 -3.44 18.60 5.01
C SER A 70 -2.56 17.64 4.22
N TYR A 71 -3.17 16.57 3.74
CA TYR A 71 -2.55 15.60 2.86
C TYR A 71 -3.28 15.63 1.52
N LEU A 72 -2.53 15.87 0.45
CA LEU A 72 -3.07 15.82 -0.89
C LEU A 72 -3.06 14.36 -1.28
N LEU A 73 -4.25 13.80 -1.33
CA LEU A 73 -4.39 12.42 -1.67
C LEU A 73 -4.82 12.22 -3.09
N ILE A 74 -3.84 11.64 -3.74
CA ILE A 74 -3.83 11.08 -5.06
C ILE A 74 -4.72 9.87 -5.23
N SER A 75 -5.88 9.84 -4.56
CA SER A 75 -6.60 8.69 -3.94
C SER A 75 -6.04 8.17 -2.59
N GLY A 76 -6.90 8.04 -1.55
CA GLY A 76 -6.92 7.06 -0.41
C GLY A 76 -6.28 7.29 1.00
N LEU A 77 -7.01 7.87 2.01
CA LEU A 77 -6.82 7.97 3.52
C LEU A 77 -6.07 9.12 4.32
N GLY A 78 -6.79 9.84 5.23
CA GLY A 78 -6.40 10.79 6.32
C GLY A 78 -6.19 12.33 6.06
N ASN A 79 -7.13 13.22 6.44
CA ASN A 79 -7.18 14.70 6.17
C ASN A 79 -6.88 15.09 4.71
N LEU A 80 -7.92 14.98 3.87
CA LEU A 80 -7.73 14.60 2.49
C LEU A 80 -8.17 15.66 1.51
N THR A 81 -7.27 16.08 0.63
CA THR A 81 -7.67 16.70 -0.63
C THR A 81 -7.65 15.63 -1.71
N PHE A 82 -8.82 15.17 -2.16
CA PHE A 82 -8.93 14.27 -3.30
C PHE A 82 -8.93 15.08 -4.58
N PHE A 83 -7.99 14.77 -5.46
CA PHE A 83 -7.91 15.40 -6.76
C PHE A 83 -8.29 14.40 -7.84
N THR A 84 -9.42 14.64 -8.52
CA THR A 84 -9.96 13.70 -9.49
C THR A 84 -10.74 14.40 -10.60
N ARG A 85 -10.68 13.86 -11.82
CA ARG A 85 -11.37 14.39 -13.00
C ARG A 85 -12.90 14.33 -12.87
N SER A 86 -13.40 13.36 -12.09
CA SER A 86 -14.84 13.06 -11.94
C SER A 86 -15.48 13.72 -10.72
N ALA A 87 -14.76 14.59 -10.01
CA ALA A 87 -15.29 15.31 -8.86
C ALA A 87 -16.53 16.14 -9.26
N GLY A 88 -17.57 16.09 -8.42
CA GLY A 88 -18.84 16.76 -8.62
C GLY A 88 -19.80 16.03 -9.58
N VAL A 89 -19.49 14.80 -10.00
CA VAL A 89 -20.36 14.00 -10.88
C VAL A 89 -21.13 12.97 -10.04
N GLY A 90 -22.43 13.23 -9.83
CA GLY A 90 -23.34 12.33 -9.11
C GLY A 90 -23.28 12.47 -7.57
N ASN A 91 -23.91 11.53 -6.86
CA ASN A 91 -24.05 11.57 -5.40
C ASN A 91 -22.86 10.95 -4.64
N HIS A 92 -21.93 10.30 -5.35
CA HIS A 92 -20.82 9.53 -4.75
C HIS A 92 -19.94 10.40 -3.85
N ASP A 93 -19.62 11.62 -4.27
CA ASP A 93 -18.83 12.57 -3.50
C ASP A 93 -19.43 12.90 -2.13
N ALA A 94 -20.76 13.00 -2.06
CA ALA A 94 -21.46 13.34 -0.83
C ALA A 94 -21.48 12.16 0.16
N ASP A 95 -21.64 10.94 -0.36
CA ASP A 95 -21.58 9.72 0.45
C ASP A 95 -20.16 9.45 0.94
N PHE A 96 -19.16 9.63 0.07
CA PHE A 96 -17.75 9.50 0.43
C PHE A 96 -17.32 10.54 1.48
N LYS A 97 -17.73 11.80 1.31
CA LYS A 97 -17.54 12.85 2.34
C LYS A 97 -18.13 12.45 3.68
N ARG A 98 -19.32 11.83 3.68
CA ARG A 98 -20.00 11.38 4.90
C ARG A 98 -19.26 10.24 5.59
N GLU A 99 -18.77 9.27 4.81
CA GLU A 99 -17.98 8.14 5.30
C GLU A 99 -16.68 8.61 5.95
N ILE A 100 -15.91 9.46 5.27
CA ILE A 100 -14.64 9.99 5.82
C ILE A 100 -14.90 10.86 7.06
N LYS A 101 -16.00 11.61 7.08
CA LYS A 101 -16.41 12.36 8.27
C LYS A 101 -16.76 11.45 9.45
N SER A 102 -17.31 10.26 9.20
CA SER A 102 -17.68 9.31 10.26
C SER A 102 -16.48 8.75 11.02
N ILE A 103 -15.31 8.70 10.39
CA ILE A 103 -14.04 8.31 11.01
C ILE A 103 -13.27 9.50 11.59
N GLY A 104 -13.89 10.69 11.67
CA GLY A 104 -13.32 11.88 12.29
C GLY A 104 -12.38 12.69 11.38
N CYS A 105 -12.28 12.34 10.10
CA CYS A 105 -11.44 13.06 9.14
C CYS A 105 -12.26 14.08 8.34
N THR A 106 -11.60 15.10 7.82
CA THR A 106 -12.19 16.01 6.83
C THR A 106 -11.68 15.68 5.44
N VAL A 107 -12.52 15.88 4.42
CA VAL A 107 -12.17 15.65 3.04
C VAL A 107 -12.69 16.76 2.14
N GLN A 108 -11.78 17.34 1.38
CA GLN A 108 -12.04 18.22 0.26
C GLN A 108 -11.88 17.43 -1.03
N ILE A 109 -12.79 17.64 -1.97
CA ILE A 109 -12.69 17.03 -3.30
C ILE A 109 -12.52 18.18 -4.28
N VAL A 110 -11.39 18.20 -4.96
CA VAL A 110 -11.02 19.18 -5.98
C VAL A 110 -11.08 18.52 -7.34
N ARG A 111 -11.82 19.13 -8.25
CA ARG A 111 -11.85 18.69 -9.65
C ARG A 111 -10.61 19.18 -10.36
N GLY A 112 -9.97 18.32 -11.15
CA GLY A 112 -8.92 18.74 -12.08
C GLY A 112 -8.20 17.56 -12.74
N ASP A 113 -7.31 17.87 -13.66
CA ASP A 113 -6.46 16.90 -14.35
C ASP A 113 -5.00 17.07 -13.92
N VAL A 114 -4.35 15.98 -13.52
CA VAL A 114 -2.98 16.01 -12.99
C VAL A 114 -1.96 16.20 -14.10
N THR A 115 -2.34 15.84 -15.33
CA THR A 115 -1.55 16.13 -16.52
C THR A 115 -1.47 17.63 -16.82
N ASN A 116 -2.38 18.43 -16.25
CA ASN A 116 -2.35 19.89 -16.31
C ASN A 116 -1.70 20.49 -15.05
N ALA A 117 -0.54 21.11 -15.22
CA ALA A 117 0.20 21.75 -14.12
C ALA A 117 -0.59 22.87 -13.42
N GLU A 118 -1.44 23.61 -14.14
CA GLU A 118 -2.25 24.68 -13.54
C GLU A 118 -3.31 24.13 -12.58
N ASP A 119 -3.94 23.02 -12.95
CA ASP A 119 -4.92 22.36 -12.08
C ASP A 119 -4.25 21.78 -10.83
N VAL A 120 -3.05 21.22 -10.96
CA VAL A 120 -2.24 20.75 -9.83
C VAL A 120 -1.88 21.90 -8.89
N ALA A 121 -1.36 23.01 -9.44
CA ALA A 121 -0.99 24.18 -8.66
C ALA A 121 -2.18 24.81 -7.93
N ARG A 122 -3.36 24.81 -8.55
CA ARG A 122 -4.62 25.26 -7.95
C ARG A 122 -5.06 24.30 -6.84
N ALA A 123 -5.08 22.99 -7.10
CA ALA A 123 -5.50 22.00 -6.09
C ALA A 123 -4.61 22.02 -4.85
N MET A 124 -3.30 22.18 -5.01
CA MET A 124 -2.37 22.36 -3.88
C MET A 124 -2.57 23.68 -3.14
N GLY A 125 -3.06 24.72 -3.80
CA GLY A 125 -3.37 26.01 -3.17
C GLY A 125 -4.73 26.04 -2.46
N GLU A 126 -5.65 25.16 -2.85
CA GLU A 126 -6.99 25.06 -2.28
C GLU A 126 -7.04 24.19 -1.01
N THR A 127 -5.93 23.59 -0.58
CA THR A 127 -5.89 22.73 0.61
C THR A 127 -6.19 23.54 1.88
N PRO A 128 -6.96 23.01 2.84
CA PRO A 128 -7.46 23.79 3.97
C PRO A 128 -6.41 24.02 5.07
N ALA A 129 -5.30 23.28 5.03
CA ALA A 129 -4.15 23.41 5.93
C ALA A 129 -2.85 23.23 5.11
N PRO A 130 -1.67 23.45 5.73
CA PRO A 130 -0.39 23.24 5.06
C PRO A 130 -0.28 21.81 4.50
N LEU A 131 0.09 21.70 3.22
CA LEU A 131 0.27 20.43 2.54
C LEU A 131 1.58 19.79 3.01
N ARG A 132 1.49 18.64 3.69
CA ARG A 132 2.64 17.93 4.28
C ARG A 132 2.93 16.58 3.63
N GLY A 133 2.06 16.07 2.78
CA GLY A 133 2.34 14.81 2.11
C GLY A 133 1.51 14.62 0.84
N ILE A 134 2.13 13.92 -0.11
CA ILE A 134 1.51 13.52 -1.37
C ILE A 134 1.57 12.00 -1.47
N ILE A 135 0.42 11.38 -1.75
CA ILE A 135 0.32 9.97 -2.10
C ILE A 135 -0.21 9.94 -3.52
N GLN A 136 0.44 9.25 -4.45
CA GLN A 136 -0.02 9.11 -5.84
C GLN A 136 -0.46 7.67 -6.11
N MET A 137 -1.76 7.48 -6.35
CA MET A 137 -2.36 6.17 -6.62
C MET A 137 -3.06 6.09 -7.98
N PHE A 138 -2.89 7.08 -8.86
CA PHE A 138 -3.51 7.03 -10.19
C PHE A 138 -2.95 5.88 -11.02
N MET A 139 -3.86 5.27 -11.77
CA MET A 139 -3.50 4.38 -12.86
C MET A 139 -4.50 4.53 -13.98
N VAL A 140 -3.99 4.65 -15.20
CA VAL A 140 -4.74 4.32 -16.40
C VAL A 140 -4.27 2.95 -16.84
N LEU A 141 -5.23 2.07 -17.12
CA LEU A 141 -4.96 0.70 -17.54
C LEU A 141 -5.46 0.50 -18.97
N ARG A 142 -4.59 -0.04 -19.82
CA ARG A 142 -4.86 -0.37 -21.23
C ARG A 142 -4.24 -1.73 -21.53
N ASP A 143 -4.83 -2.76 -20.95
CA ASP A 143 -4.32 -4.13 -21.08
C ASP A 143 -4.45 -4.59 -22.53
N GLN A 144 -3.31 -4.81 -23.16
CA GLN A 144 -3.19 -5.23 -24.54
C GLN A 144 -1.93 -6.08 -24.73
N THR A 145 -1.96 -6.93 -25.76
CA THR A 145 -0.73 -7.53 -26.26
C THR A 145 0.17 -6.44 -26.85
N PHE A 146 1.48 -6.67 -26.87
CA PHE A 146 2.43 -5.68 -27.39
C PHE A 146 2.08 -5.24 -28.83
N ASP A 147 1.68 -6.18 -29.69
CA ASP A 147 1.28 -5.90 -31.08
C ASP A 147 -0.05 -5.15 -31.21
N GLY A 148 -0.87 -5.17 -30.16
CA GLY A 148 -2.19 -4.53 -30.10
C GLY A 148 -2.18 -3.14 -29.44
N ILE A 149 -1.06 -2.71 -28.86
CA ILE A 149 -0.94 -1.40 -28.24
C ILE A 149 -0.80 -0.34 -29.34
N ASP A 150 -1.72 0.62 -29.35
CA ASP A 150 -1.56 1.83 -30.15
C ASP A 150 -0.82 2.93 -29.37
N ILE A 151 -0.37 3.97 -30.08
CA ILE A 151 0.36 5.09 -29.46
C ILE A 151 -0.51 5.88 -28.47
N GLY A 152 -1.82 5.90 -28.66
CA GLY A 152 -2.77 6.54 -27.75
C GLY A 152 -2.83 5.82 -26.41
N ASP A 153 -2.91 4.49 -26.43
CA ASP A 153 -2.90 3.65 -25.24
C ASP A 153 -1.57 3.75 -24.49
N TRP A 154 -0.45 3.69 -25.21
CA TRP A 154 0.88 3.92 -24.64
C TRP A 154 0.97 5.28 -23.93
N ASN A 155 0.57 6.35 -24.62
CA ASN A 155 0.60 7.70 -24.08
C ASN A 155 -0.32 7.83 -22.86
N ALA A 156 -1.52 7.25 -22.91
CA ALA A 156 -2.47 7.33 -21.81
C ALA A 156 -1.93 6.68 -20.52
N VAL A 157 -1.29 5.51 -20.62
CA VAL A 157 -0.71 4.80 -19.46
C VAL A 157 0.57 5.46 -18.96
N THR A 158 1.45 5.89 -19.88
CA THR A 158 2.73 6.49 -19.49
C THR A 158 2.58 7.89 -18.93
N MET A 159 1.71 8.73 -19.52
CA MET A 159 1.43 10.07 -19.02
C MET A 159 0.87 10.02 -17.60
N SER A 160 0.00 9.05 -17.29
CA SER A 160 -0.63 8.95 -15.96
C SER A 160 0.35 8.64 -14.83
N LYS A 161 1.55 8.12 -15.15
CA LYS A 161 2.60 7.88 -14.15
C LYS A 161 3.75 8.85 -14.25
N VAL A 162 4.18 9.19 -15.46
CA VAL A 162 5.39 10.01 -15.66
C VAL A 162 5.04 11.48 -15.58
N GLN A 163 4.15 11.95 -16.46
CA GLN A 163 3.82 13.37 -16.57
C GLN A 163 3.12 13.88 -15.31
N GLU A 164 2.19 13.10 -14.78
CA GLU A 164 1.47 13.44 -13.54
C GLU A 164 2.42 13.59 -12.35
N THR A 165 3.33 12.63 -12.16
CA THR A 165 4.37 12.71 -11.10
C THR A 165 5.26 13.93 -11.31
N TRP A 166 5.63 14.20 -12.57
CA TRP A 166 6.50 15.33 -12.90
C TRP A 166 5.85 16.67 -12.56
N ASN A 167 4.57 16.84 -12.89
CA ASN A 167 3.81 18.04 -12.56
C ASN A 167 3.70 18.22 -11.04
N LEU A 168 3.41 17.16 -10.29
CA LEU A 168 3.37 17.20 -8.83
C LEU A 168 4.72 17.60 -8.23
N HIS A 169 5.80 16.96 -8.70
CA HIS A 169 7.15 17.22 -8.25
C HIS A 169 7.57 18.67 -8.49
N ASN A 170 7.37 19.19 -9.70
CA ASN A 170 7.73 20.56 -10.03
C ASN A 170 6.92 21.57 -9.22
N THR A 171 5.62 21.33 -9.06
CA THR A 171 4.76 22.23 -8.29
C THR A 171 5.19 22.30 -6.81
N VAL A 172 5.61 21.17 -6.23
CA VAL A 172 6.16 21.11 -4.87
C VAL A 172 7.43 21.96 -4.75
N LEU A 173 8.34 21.84 -5.72
CA LEU A 173 9.59 22.62 -5.75
C LEU A 173 9.33 24.11 -5.94
N GLU A 174 8.47 24.48 -6.91
CA GLU A 174 8.14 25.87 -7.23
C GLU A 174 7.47 26.59 -6.05
N LYS A 175 6.59 25.89 -5.32
CA LYS A 175 5.91 26.44 -4.13
C LYS A 175 6.76 26.34 -2.85
N GLY A 176 7.91 25.66 -2.88
CA GLY A 176 8.77 25.47 -1.71
C GLY A 176 8.08 24.70 -0.58
N LEU A 177 7.27 23.67 -0.91
CA LEU A 177 6.52 22.91 0.08
C LEU A 177 7.45 21.95 0.85
N ASP A 178 7.34 22.00 2.18
CA ASP A 178 8.05 21.10 3.10
C ASP A 178 7.17 19.86 3.35
N LEU A 179 7.40 18.81 2.56
CA LEU A 179 6.67 17.55 2.66
C LEU A 179 7.39 16.56 3.58
N ASP A 180 6.64 15.91 4.46
CA ASP A 180 7.08 14.77 5.26
C ASP A 180 7.24 13.51 4.38
N PHE A 181 6.43 13.36 3.33
CA PHE A 181 6.52 12.24 2.40
C PHE A 181 5.97 12.55 0.99
N PHE A 182 6.54 11.86 0.01
CA PHE A 182 6.07 11.81 -1.38
C PHE A 182 6.04 10.35 -1.84
N LEU A 183 4.86 9.73 -1.79
CA LEU A 183 4.67 8.29 -1.95
C LEU A 183 4.09 7.97 -3.34
N LEU A 184 4.77 7.09 -4.08
CA LEU A 184 4.39 6.67 -5.43
C LEU A 184 3.99 5.20 -5.48
N PHE A 185 2.80 4.90 -6.00
CA PHE A 185 2.39 3.52 -6.23
C PHE A 185 2.94 2.97 -7.56
N SER A 186 3.71 1.89 -7.46
CA SER A 186 4.19 1.10 -8.60
C SER A 186 3.60 -0.31 -8.59
N SER A 187 3.88 -1.11 -9.62
CA SER A 187 3.45 -2.51 -9.73
C SER A 187 4.65 -3.43 -9.93
N LEU A 188 4.57 -4.66 -9.40
CA LEU A 188 5.50 -5.75 -9.71
C LEU A 188 5.55 -6.06 -11.21
N SER A 189 4.46 -5.80 -11.94
CA SER A 189 4.43 -5.95 -13.41
C SER A 189 5.49 -5.09 -14.10
N GLY A 190 5.87 -3.95 -13.51
CA GLY A 190 6.94 -3.08 -14.04
C GLY A 190 8.36 -3.60 -13.79
N THR A 191 8.55 -4.53 -12.85
CA THR A 191 9.87 -5.09 -12.52
C THR A 191 10.06 -6.51 -13.06
N LEU A 192 9.04 -7.34 -12.97
CA LEU A 192 9.08 -8.74 -13.42
C LEU A 192 8.53 -8.95 -14.82
N GLY A 193 7.79 -7.96 -15.34
CA GLY A 193 6.99 -8.11 -16.55
C GLY A 193 5.69 -8.89 -16.27
N GLN A 194 4.63 -8.50 -16.95
CA GLN A 194 3.37 -9.24 -17.01
C GLN A 194 2.87 -9.19 -18.46
N VAL A 195 2.33 -10.31 -18.94
CA VAL A 195 1.73 -10.37 -20.27
C VAL A 195 0.26 -9.97 -20.14
N GLY A 196 -0.12 -8.87 -20.81
CA GLY A 196 -1.47 -8.32 -20.73
C GLY A 196 -1.64 -7.55 -19.44
#